data_AF-A0A8H5I6L2-F1
#
_entry.id   AF-A0A8H5I6L2-F1
#
_cell.length_a   1.000
_cell.length_b   1.000
_cell.length_c   1.000
_cell.angle_alpha   90.00
_cell.angle_beta   90.00
_cell.angle_gamma   90.00
#
_symmetry.space_group_name_H-M   'P 1'
#
loop_
_entity.id
_entity.type
_entity.pdbx_description
1 polymer ?
#
loop_
_entity_poly.entity_id
_entity_poly.type
_entity_poly.pdbx_seq_one_letter_code
_entity_poly.pdbx_strand_id
1 'polypeptide(L)'
;MSNKAAPKPKRDMKVLCLGLPRTGTASMAEALTVLGYKDVFHGLKIIDDKEAWKKLERATDASFPNLASYTGKPFTREQWDEIWGECEATTDVASIYAPQLIETYPDAKVILVIRDFDPWFKSVDEGVLKQLWGPIVGFSVNVVEPLLGSRAGPAARKQMLGLFQAETVEEARKNARETYDRHHRVIREMLPKGQLLEYRMGQGWGPICEFLDKPVPEKEFPWVNEAAELRRIIKEKVKSDIAAASMVVMPWAGAVAALGAGYWMMYKR
;
A
#
# COMPACT_ATOMS: atom_id res chain seq x y z
N MET A 1 10.99 -2.40 21.97
CA MET A 1 10.27 -3.66 22.20
C MET A 1 8.90 -3.53 21.56
N SER A 2 8.70 -4.11 20.38
CA SER A 2 7.42 -4.06 19.68
C SER A 2 6.40 -4.84 20.47
N ASN A 3 5.34 -4.17 20.93
CA ASN A 3 4.21 -4.79 21.61
C ASN A 3 3.49 -5.66 20.56
N LYS A 4 3.89 -6.93 20.43
CA LYS A 4 3.19 -7.89 19.56
C LYS A 4 1.82 -8.12 20.19
N ALA A 5 0.81 -7.41 19.69
CA ALA A 5 -0.58 -7.72 19.94
C ALA A 5 -0.82 -9.21 19.63
N ALA A 6 -1.65 -9.87 20.45
CA ALA A 6 -2.06 -11.24 20.19
C ALA A 6 -2.66 -11.36 18.77
N PRO A 7 -2.44 -12.48 18.05
CA PRO A 7 -2.98 -12.67 16.71
C PRO A 7 -4.51 -12.53 16.74
N LYS A 8 -5.08 -11.74 15.82
CA LYS A 8 -6.53 -11.55 15.78
C LYS A 8 -7.18 -12.80 15.18
N PRO A 9 -8.45 -13.09 15.51
CA PRO A 9 -9.13 -14.22 14.89
C PRO A 9 -9.24 -14.01 13.38
N LYS A 10 -9.09 -15.10 12.61
CA LYS A 10 -9.36 -15.11 11.17
C LYS A 10 -10.82 -14.72 10.92
N ARG A 11 -11.06 -13.92 9.88
CA ARG A 11 -12.38 -13.44 9.46
C ARG A 11 -12.58 -13.69 7.98
N ASP A 12 -13.84 -13.84 7.59
CA ASP A 12 -14.20 -13.92 6.19
C ASP A 12 -14.17 -12.53 5.56
N MET A 13 -13.52 -12.42 4.40
CA MET A 13 -13.53 -11.20 3.60
C MET A 13 -14.93 -10.97 3.05
N LYS A 14 -15.54 -9.83 3.40
CA LYS A 14 -16.91 -9.48 3.00
C LYS A 14 -16.95 -8.43 1.91
N VAL A 15 -16.00 -7.49 1.92
CA VAL A 15 -15.98 -6.37 0.97
C VAL A 15 -14.57 -6.12 0.42
N LEU A 16 -14.42 -6.22 -0.90
CA LEU A 16 -13.23 -5.79 -1.61
C LEU A 16 -13.50 -4.41 -2.22
N CYS A 17 -12.92 -3.35 -1.66
CA CYS A 17 -12.89 -2.07 -2.34
C CYS A 17 -11.66 -2.01 -3.25
N LEU A 18 -11.88 -2.19 -4.55
CA LEU A 18 -10.84 -2.32 -5.56
C LEU A 18 -10.70 -1.05 -6.41
N GLY A 19 -11.13 0.10 -5.90
CA GLY A 19 -10.75 1.40 -6.48
C GLY A 19 -9.23 1.59 -6.40
N LEU A 20 -8.61 2.04 -7.50
CA LEU A 20 -7.18 2.32 -7.54
C LEU A 20 -6.79 3.30 -6.43
N PRO A 21 -5.52 3.31 -5.97
CA PRO A 21 -5.06 4.32 -5.04
C PRO A 21 -5.41 5.71 -5.57
N ARG A 22 -5.73 6.65 -4.66
CA ARG A 22 -6.05 8.05 -4.99
C ARG A 22 -7.41 8.29 -5.65
N THR A 23 -8.33 7.31 -5.56
CA THR A 23 -9.74 7.44 -6.00
C THR A 23 -10.71 7.83 -4.87
N GLY A 24 -10.25 7.85 -3.60
CA GLY A 24 -11.09 8.07 -2.42
C GLY A 24 -11.11 6.89 -1.45
N THR A 25 -10.08 6.03 -1.51
CA THR A 25 -10.00 4.76 -0.78
C THR A 25 -9.95 4.95 0.73
N ALA A 26 -9.31 6.02 1.25
CA ALA A 26 -9.30 6.29 2.68
C ALA A 26 -10.68 6.67 3.23
N SER A 27 -11.43 7.49 2.49
CA SER A 27 -12.83 7.79 2.83
C SER A 27 -13.68 6.53 2.79
N MET A 28 -13.48 5.67 1.80
CA MET A 28 -14.19 4.39 1.73
C MET A 28 -13.82 3.46 2.90
N ALA A 29 -12.56 3.42 3.30
CA ALA A 29 -12.11 2.61 4.45
C ALA A 29 -12.78 3.06 5.75
N GLU A 30 -12.89 4.38 5.95
CA GLU A 30 -13.63 4.95 7.06
C GLU A 30 -15.13 4.62 6.95
N ALA A 31 -15.72 4.75 5.75
CA ALA A 31 -17.13 4.45 5.53
C ALA A 31 -17.47 2.99 5.86
N LEU A 32 -16.62 2.03 5.46
CA LEU A 32 -16.81 0.62 5.80
C LEU A 32 -16.63 0.38 7.32
N THR A 33 -15.71 1.10 7.97
CA THR A 33 -15.56 1.04 9.43
C THR A 33 -16.83 1.52 10.13
N VAL A 34 -17.41 2.62 9.65
CA VAL A 34 -18.70 3.16 10.11
C VAL A 34 -19.84 2.14 9.96
N LEU A 35 -19.88 1.41 8.85
CA LEU A 35 -20.89 0.38 8.57
C LEU A 35 -20.69 -0.91 9.40
N GLY A 36 -19.69 -0.91 10.28
CA GLY A 36 -19.44 -1.97 11.25
C GLY A 36 -18.56 -3.11 10.75
N TYR A 37 -17.89 -2.96 9.60
CA TYR A 37 -16.90 -3.93 9.14
C TYR A 37 -15.67 -3.90 10.04
N LYS A 38 -15.24 -5.08 10.50
CA LYS A 38 -14.11 -5.23 11.41
C LYS A 38 -12.80 -5.23 10.64
N ASP A 39 -11.82 -4.52 11.20
CA ASP A 39 -10.44 -4.51 10.70
C ASP A 39 -10.36 -4.14 9.20
N VAL A 40 -10.93 -3.00 8.82
CA VAL A 40 -10.85 -2.49 7.44
C VAL A 40 -9.40 -2.14 7.10
N PHE A 41 -8.83 -2.86 6.13
CA PHE A 41 -7.46 -2.67 5.68
C PHE A 41 -7.33 -1.47 4.73
N HIS A 42 -6.28 -0.67 4.91
CA HIS A 42 -5.91 0.46 4.03
C HIS A 42 -4.39 0.67 4.08
N GLY A 43 -3.75 1.09 2.98
CA GLY A 43 -2.30 1.23 2.87
C GLY A 43 -1.67 2.17 3.91
N LEU A 44 -2.35 3.28 4.25
CA LEU A 44 -1.93 4.18 5.33
C LEU A 44 -1.62 3.48 6.67
N LYS A 45 -2.28 2.36 7.00
CA LYS A 45 -2.08 1.63 8.26
C LYS A 45 -0.80 0.78 8.29
N ILE A 46 -0.19 0.51 7.14
CA ILE A 46 0.94 -0.42 7.00
C ILE A 46 2.25 0.25 6.58
N ILE A 47 2.27 1.58 6.43
CA ILE A 47 3.47 2.30 5.94
C ILE A 47 4.71 1.98 6.78
N ASP A 48 4.55 1.85 8.10
CA ASP A 48 5.63 1.53 9.05
C ASP A 48 5.71 0.04 9.44
N ASP A 49 4.85 -0.81 8.87
CA ASP A 49 4.80 -2.24 9.20
C ASP A 49 5.73 -3.04 8.27
N LYS A 50 6.93 -3.32 8.77
CA LYS A 50 7.96 -4.09 8.05
C LYS A 50 7.50 -5.50 7.68
N GLU A 51 6.68 -6.15 8.50
CA GLU A 51 6.21 -7.52 8.22
C GLU A 51 5.10 -7.52 7.18
N ALA A 52 4.20 -6.53 7.20
CA ALA A 52 3.22 -6.33 6.15
C ALA A 52 3.91 -6.13 4.78
N TRP A 53 4.95 -5.28 4.73
CA TRP A 53 5.70 -5.05 3.49
C TRP A 53 6.42 -6.29 2.95
N LYS A 54 6.95 -7.18 3.82
CA LYS A 54 7.54 -8.45 3.39
C LYS A 54 6.51 -9.38 2.77
N LYS A 55 5.32 -9.48 3.36
CA LYS A 55 4.22 -10.31 2.83
C LYS A 55 3.73 -9.76 1.49
N LEU A 56 3.57 -8.44 1.40
CA LEU A 56 3.19 -7.76 0.16
C LEU A 56 4.26 -7.88 -0.93
N GLU A 57 5.54 -7.87 -0.59
CA GLU A 57 6.61 -8.11 -1.55
C GLU A 57 6.51 -9.51 -2.16
N ARG A 58 6.28 -10.55 -1.33
CA ARG A 58 6.03 -11.92 -1.81
C ARG A 58 4.80 -12.00 -2.72
N ALA A 59 3.71 -11.34 -2.34
CA ALA A 59 2.50 -11.28 -3.18
C ALA A 59 2.78 -10.60 -4.52
N THR A 60 3.60 -9.55 -4.53
CA THR A 60 4.01 -8.83 -5.74
C THR A 60 4.85 -9.72 -6.65
N ASP A 61 5.82 -10.43 -6.09
CA ASP A 61 6.65 -11.41 -6.80
C ASP A 61 5.82 -12.58 -7.37
N ALA A 62 4.67 -12.90 -6.77
CA ALA A 62 3.75 -13.91 -7.28
C ALA A 62 2.76 -13.39 -8.34
N SER A 63 2.54 -12.08 -8.43
CA SER A 63 1.39 -11.51 -9.16
C SER A 63 1.74 -10.82 -10.48
N PHE A 64 2.98 -10.36 -10.67
CA PHE A 64 3.32 -9.45 -11.77
C PHE A 64 4.43 -9.99 -12.69
N PRO A 65 4.08 -10.53 -13.86
CA PRO A 65 5.03 -11.11 -14.82
C PRO A 65 6.06 -10.13 -15.41
N ASN A 66 5.78 -8.83 -15.36
CA ASN A 66 6.72 -7.81 -15.84
C ASN A 66 7.89 -7.57 -14.88
N LEU A 67 7.85 -8.14 -13.67
CA LEU A 67 8.92 -7.97 -12.70
C LEU A 67 9.96 -9.08 -12.86
N ALA A 68 11.24 -8.72 -12.80
CA ALA A 68 12.34 -9.68 -12.83
C ALA A 68 12.28 -10.71 -11.68
N SER A 69 11.61 -10.37 -10.56
CA SER A 69 11.40 -11.26 -9.42
C SER A 69 10.15 -12.13 -9.53
N TYR A 70 9.45 -12.12 -10.68
CA TYR A 70 8.25 -12.91 -10.87
C TYR A 70 8.50 -14.41 -10.69
N THR A 71 7.73 -15.03 -9.81
CA THR A 71 7.93 -16.44 -9.43
C THR A 71 7.20 -17.43 -10.34
N GLY A 72 6.24 -16.97 -11.15
CA GLY A 72 5.41 -17.85 -11.97
C GLY A 72 4.42 -18.71 -11.20
N LYS A 73 4.33 -18.54 -9.87
CA LYS A 73 3.47 -19.35 -8.99
C LYS A 73 2.37 -18.49 -8.40
N PRO A 74 1.09 -18.87 -8.54
CA PRO A 74 -0.01 -18.17 -7.89
C PRO A 74 0.17 -18.12 -6.37
N PHE A 75 -0.17 -16.98 -5.78
CA PHE A 75 -0.18 -16.82 -4.32
C PHE A 75 -1.41 -17.52 -3.76
N THR A 76 -1.24 -18.41 -2.78
CA THR A 76 -2.35 -19.23 -2.28
C THR A 76 -3.28 -18.43 -1.37
N ARG A 77 -4.50 -18.95 -1.12
CA ARG A 77 -5.45 -18.35 -0.18
C ARG A 77 -4.83 -18.15 1.21
N GLU A 78 -4.10 -19.15 1.71
CA GLU A 78 -3.44 -19.09 3.02
C GLU A 78 -2.42 -17.96 3.07
N GLN A 79 -1.69 -17.75 1.97
CA GLN A 79 -0.72 -16.68 1.86
C GLN A 79 -1.39 -15.30 1.77
N TRP A 80 -2.49 -15.17 1.02
CA TRP A 80 -3.31 -13.94 1.03
C TRP A 80 -3.89 -13.64 2.41
N ASP A 81 -4.31 -14.69 3.13
CA ASP A 81 -4.81 -14.59 4.48
C ASP A 81 -3.72 -14.15 5.49
N GLU A 82 -2.42 -14.33 5.19
CA GLU A 82 -1.36 -13.71 6.00
C GLU A 82 -1.43 -12.16 6.00
N ILE A 83 -2.02 -11.57 4.95
CA ILE A 83 -2.17 -10.12 4.77
C ILE A 83 -3.57 -9.66 5.19
N TRP A 84 -4.60 -10.34 4.68
CA TRP A 84 -6.00 -9.91 4.81
C TRP A 84 -6.88 -10.84 5.65
N GLY A 85 -6.35 -11.97 6.14
CA GLY A 85 -7.16 -13.00 6.83
C GLY A 85 -7.79 -12.53 8.13
N GLU A 86 -7.35 -11.41 8.71
CA GLU A 86 -7.96 -10.80 9.89
C GLU A 86 -9.01 -9.72 9.53
N CYS A 87 -9.18 -9.37 8.25
CA CYS A 87 -9.97 -8.23 7.79
C CYS A 87 -11.33 -8.66 7.23
N GLU A 88 -12.41 -7.95 7.56
CA GLU A 88 -13.70 -8.14 6.87
C GLU A 88 -13.82 -7.29 5.61
N ALA A 89 -12.97 -6.27 5.46
CA ALA A 89 -12.94 -5.44 4.27
C ALA A 89 -11.54 -4.88 3.99
N THR A 90 -11.28 -4.54 2.73
CA THR A 90 -10.01 -3.96 2.31
C THR A 90 -10.19 -2.90 1.24
N THR A 91 -9.21 -2.00 1.13
CA THR A 91 -9.18 -0.85 0.23
C THR A 91 -7.75 -0.59 -0.25
N ASP A 92 -7.56 0.36 -1.17
CA ASP A 92 -6.25 0.91 -1.54
C ASP A 92 -5.29 -0.16 -2.10
N VAL A 93 -4.32 -0.63 -1.31
CA VAL A 93 -3.31 -1.63 -1.72
C VAL A 93 -3.93 -2.91 -2.29
N ALA A 94 -5.12 -3.31 -1.82
CA ALA A 94 -5.81 -4.48 -2.37
C ALA A 94 -6.15 -4.34 -3.87
N SER A 95 -6.44 -3.12 -4.34
CA SER A 95 -6.73 -2.88 -5.77
C SER A 95 -5.56 -3.27 -6.68
N ILE A 96 -4.33 -3.23 -6.18
CA ILE A 96 -3.14 -3.65 -6.94
C ILE A 96 -3.24 -5.12 -7.35
N TYR A 97 -3.87 -5.95 -6.52
CA TYR A 97 -4.02 -7.40 -6.70
C TYR A 97 -5.47 -7.79 -7.03
N ALA A 98 -6.24 -6.87 -7.64
CA ALA A 98 -7.68 -7.05 -7.83
C ALA A 98 -8.08 -8.39 -8.45
N PRO A 99 -7.47 -8.87 -9.56
CA PRO A 99 -7.83 -10.16 -10.15
C PRO A 99 -7.63 -11.32 -9.16
N GLN A 100 -6.47 -11.36 -8.50
CA GLN A 100 -6.11 -12.43 -7.58
C GLN A 100 -7.04 -12.43 -6.36
N LEU A 101 -7.41 -11.25 -5.85
CA LEU A 101 -8.30 -11.15 -4.69
C LEU A 101 -9.76 -11.49 -5.02
N ILE A 102 -10.23 -11.16 -6.22
CA ILE A 102 -11.57 -11.59 -6.68
C ILE A 102 -11.63 -13.11 -6.75
N GLU A 103 -10.61 -13.77 -7.32
CA GLU A 103 -10.53 -15.23 -7.38
C GLU A 103 -10.40 -15.87 -5.98
N THR A 104 -9.66 -15.23 -5.08
CA THR A 104 -9.38 -15.74 -3.73
C THR A 104 -10.58 -15.62 -2.79
N TYR A 105 -11.40 -14.57 -2.98
CA TYR A 105 -12.55 -14.24 -2.14
C TYR A 105 -13.82 -14.04 -3.00
N PRO A 106 -14.32 -15.10 -3.67
CA PRO A 106 -15.40 -14.99 -4.66
C PRO A 106 -16.75 -14.57 -4.06
N ASP A 107 -16.93 -14.76 -2.75
CA ASP A 107 -18.17 -14.39 -2.04
C ASP A 107 -18.18 -12.91 -1.59
N ALA A 108 -17.04 -12.21 -1.66
CA ALA A 108 -16.95 -10.83 -1.25
C ALA A 108 -17.66 -9.90 -2.25
N LYS A 109 -18.44 -8.95 -1.74
CA LYS A 109 -18.99 -7.86 -2.57
C LYS A 109 -17.85 -6.93 -2.99
N VAL A 110 -17.88 -6.45 -4.23
CA VAL A 110 -16.83 -5.57 -4.76
C VAL A 110 -17.35 -4.15 -4.93
N ILE A 111 -16.59 -3.19 -4.41
CA ILE A 111 -16.82 -1.75 -4.63
C ILE A 111 -15.65 -1.20 -5.47
N LEU A 112 -15.94 -0.70 -6.65
CA LEU A 112 -14.99 -0.02 -7.52
C LEU A 112 -15.19 1.49 -7.40
N VAL A 113 -14.32 2.16 -6.65
CA VAL A 113 -14.34 3.62 -6.56
C VAL A 113 -13.69 4.23 -7.80
N ILE A 114 -14.42 5.07 -8.50
CA ILE A 114 -14.04 5.63 -9.80
C ILE A 114 -13.82 7.13 -9.68
N ARG A 115 -12.74 7.60 -10.31
CA ARG A 115 -12.39 9.01 -10.48
C ARG A 115 -11.88 9.19 -11.89
N ASP A 116 -12.26 10.29 -12.55
CA ASP A 116 -11.83 10.54 -13.93
C ASP A 116 -10.30 10.51 -14.06
N PHE A 117 -9.82 10.02 -15.21
CA PHE A 117 -8.42 9.68 -15.41
C PHE A 117 -7.46 10.83 -15.13
N ASP A 118 -7.65 12.00 -15.74
CA ASP A 118 -6.71 13.12 -15.60
C ASP A 118 -6.51 13.58 -14.14
N PRO A 119 -7.57 13.88 -13.36
CA PRO A 119 -7.40 14.25 -11.96
C PRO A 119 -6.90 13.09 -11.09
N TRP A 120 -7.24 11.84 -11.43
CA TRP A 120 -6.68 10.66 -10.76
C TRP A 120 -5.17 10.56 -11.01
N PHE A 121 -4.73 10.59 -12.25
CA PHE A 121 -3.33 10.42 -12.64
C PHE A 121 -2.47 11.54 -12.05
N LYS A 122 -2.94 12.79 -12.10
CA LYS A 122 -2.27 13.90 -11.41
C LYS A 122 -2.05 13.60 -9.92
N SER A 123 -3.07 13.07 -9.24
CA SER A 123 -2.95 12.72 -7.83
C SER A 123 -2.01 11.54 -7.57
N VAL A 124 -1.95 10.56 -8.47
CA VAL A 124 -1.01 9.43 -8.37
C VAL A 124 0.42 9.90 -8.60
N ASP A 125 0.66 10.70 -9.64
CA ASP A 125 2.00 11.20 -9.94
C ASP A 125 2.53 12.09 -8.82
N GLU A 126 1.75 13.07 -8.34
CA GLU A 126 2.17 14.00 -7.28
C GLU A 126 2.25 13.34 -5.90
N GLY A 127 1.27 12.51 -5.57
CA GLY A 127 1.10 11.95 -4.23
C GLY A 127 1.86 10.65 -3.98
N VAL A 128 2.15 9.88 -5.04
CA VAL A 128 2.74 8.54 -4.93
C VAL A 128 4.06 8.46 -5.69
N LEU A 129 4.04 8.62 -7.02
CA LEU A 129 5.25 8.38 -7.85
C LEU A 129 6.37 9.37 -7.53
N LYS A 130 6.09 10.68 -7.53
CA LYS A 130 7.07 11.71 -7.17
C LYS A 130 7.56 11.58 -5.73
N GLN A 131 6.72 11.12 -4.80
CA GLN A 131 7.15 10.91 -3.42
C GLN A 131 8.08 9.71 -3.30
N LEU A 132 7.68 8.54 -3.84
CA LEU A 132 8.46 7.30 -3.75
C LEU A 132 9.81 7.36 -4.48
N TRP A 133 9.90 8.09 -5.58
CA TRP A 133 11.14 8.31 -6.34
C TRP A 133 11.80 9.67 -6.09
N GLY A 134 11.27 10.47 -5.17
CA GLY A 134 11.84 11.77 -4.81
C GLY A 134 13.18 11.63 -4.07
N PRO A 135 14.03 12.68 -4.02
CA PRO A 135 15.38 12.59 -3.46
C PRO A 135 15.43 12.11 -2.01
N ILE A 136 14.52 12.61 -1.16
CA ILE A 136 14.50 12.29 0.28
C ILE A 136 14.13 10.81 0.50
N VAL A 137 13.03 10.37 -0.11
CA VAL A 137 12.60 8.97 0.01
C VAL A 137 13.59 8.06 -0.72
N GLY A 138 14.15 8.48 -1.86
CA GLY A 138 15.18 7.74 -2.57
C GLY A 138 16.43 7.50 -1.75
N PHE A 139 16.91 8.51 -1.02
CA PHE A 139 18.00 8.33 -0.06
C PHE A 139 17.60 7.34 1.06
N SER A 140 16.40 7.50 1.61
CA SER A 140 15.89 6.57 2.63
C SER A 140 15.86 5.13 2.13
N VAL A 141 15.30 4.89 0.95
CA VAL A 141 15.13 3.55 0.35
C VAL A 141 16.47 2.92 -0.03
N ASN A 142 17.39 3.70 -0.59
CA ASN A 142 18.63 3.16 -1.14
C ASN A 142 19.77 3.07 -0.10
N VAL A 143 19.69 3.82 1.01
CA VAL A 143 20.78 3.90 2.01
C VAL A 143 20.30 3.56 3.41
N VAL A 144 19.24 4.22 3.90
CA VAL A 144 18.80 4.10 5.30
C VAL A 144 18.11 2.77 5.57
N GLU A 145 17.17 2.38 4.72
CA GLU A 145 16.37 1.15 4.91
C GLU A 145 17.24 -0.13 4.90
N PRO A 146 18.22 -0.30 3.98
CA PRO A 146 19.15 -1.43 4.02
C PRO A 146 19.94 -1.52 5.34
N LEU A 147 20.40 -0.40 5.89
CA LEU A 147 21.09 -0.36 7.19
C LEU A 147 20.20 -0.84 8.35
N LEU A 148 18.88 -0.67 8.20
CA LEU A 148 17.88 -1.06 9.20
C LEU A 148 17.19 -2.40 8.90
N GLY A 149 17.66 -3.14 7.88
CA GLY A 149 17.04 -4.38 7.41
C GLY A 149 15.58 -4.21 6.96
N SER A 150 15.17 -3.01 6.57
CA SER A 150 13.83 -2.70 6.09
C SER A 150 13.73 -2.92 4.57
N ARG A 151 12.57 -3.36 4.09
CA ARG A 151 12.25 -3.50 2.65
C ARG A 151 10.98 -2.75 2.25
N ALA A 152 10.50 -1.84 3.10
CA ALA A 152 9.24 -1.13 2.90
C ALA A 152 9.22 -0.33 1.59
N GLY A 153 10.20 0.55 1.39
CA GLY A 153 10.27 1.39 0.19
C GLY A 153 10.56 0.61 -1.10
N PRO A 154 11.50 -0.35 -1.13
CA PRO A 154 11.68 -1.24 -2.28
C PRO A 154 10.41 -2.01 -2.64
N ALA A 155 9.69 -2.55 -1.64
CA ALA A 155 8.43 -3.26 -1.86
C ALA A 155 7.34 -2.32 -2.41
N ALA A 156 7.21 -1.10 -1.88
CA ALA A 156 6.27 -0.10 -2.37
C ALA A 156 6.57 0.30 -3.83
N ARG A 157 7.85 0.53 -4.18
CA ARG A 157 8.26 0.81 -5.57
C ARG A 157 7.92 -0.37 -6.48
N LYS A 158 8.23 -1.59 -6.04
CA LYS A 158 7.96 -2.82 -6.78
C LYS A 158 6.46 -3.01 -7.06
N GLN A 159 5.59 -2.76 -6.07
CA GLN A 159 4.13 -2.78 -6.26
C GLN A 159 3.67 -1.82 -7.36
N MET A 160 4.16 -0.59 -7.34
CA MET A 160 3.80 0.40 -8.36
C MET A 160 4.31 -0.03 -9.74
N LEU A 161 5.54 -0.51 -9.85
CA LEU A 161 6.07 -1.01 -11.13
C LEU A 161 5.30 -2.25 -11.65
N GLY A 162 4.89 -3.15 -10.75
CA GLY A 162 4.01 -4.28 -11.09
C GLY A 162 2.66 -3.82 -11.62
N LEU A 163 1.95 -2.97 -10.85
CA LEU A 163 0.64 -2.43 -11.22
C LEU A 163 0.65 -1.77 -12.60
N PHE A 164 1.64 -0.91 -12.84
CA PHE A 164 1.78 -0.13 -14.07
C PHE A 164 2.45 -0.89 -15.22
N GLN A 165 2.79 -2.18 -15.02
CA GLN A 165 3.51 -3.01 -15.99
C GLN A 165 4.75 -2.31 -16.55
N ALA A 166 5.60 -1.81 -15.66
CA ALA A 166 6.73 -0.96 -15.98
C ALA A 166 8.01 -1.46 -15.29
N GLU A 167 9.18 -1.09 -15.84
CA GLU A 167 10.48 -1.31 -15.20
C GLU A 167 11.00 -0.04 -14.52
N THR A 168 10.57 1.13 -15.02
CA THR A 168 10.95 2.45 -14.51
C THR A 168 9.74 3.30 -14.13
N VAL A 169 9.95 4.36 -13.35
CA VAL A 169 8.86 5.28 -12.97
C VAL A 169 8.41 6.14 -14.16
N GLU A 170 9.29 6.39 -15.13
CA GLU A 170 8.98 7.05 -16.40
C GLU A 170 8.04 6.20 -17.26
N GLU A 171 8.34 4.89 -17.38
CA GLU A 171 7.44 3.94 -18.02
C GLU A 171 6.11 3.81 -17.28
N ALA A 172 6.13 3.80 -15.93
CA ALA A 172 4.90 3.76 -15.15
C ALA A 172 3.99 4.96 -15.46
N ARG A 173 4.56 6.16 -15.61
CA ARG A 173 3.81 7.35 -16.06
C ARG A 173 3.24 7.18 -17.47
N LYS A 174 4.05 6.65 -18.40
CA LYS A 174 3.61 6.40 -19.78
C LYS A 174 2.47 5.37 -19.86
N ASN A 175 2.52 4.34 -19.02
CA ASN A 175 1.56 3.24 -19.00
C ASN A 175 0.31 3.54 -18.17
N ALA A 176 0.21 4.73 -17.57
CA ALA A 176 -0.84 5.05 -16.61
C ALA A 176 -2.25 4.94 -17.20
N ARG A 177 -2.44 5.37 -18.46
CA ARG A 177 -3.73 5.30 -19.13
C ARG A 177 -4.18 3.86 -19.36
N GLU A 178 -3.33 3.04 -19.95
CA GLU A 178 -3.64 1.63 -20.18
C GLU A 178 -3.86 0.88 -18.85
N THR A 179 -3.06 1.18 -17.83
CA THR A 179 -3.22 0.60 -16.49
C THR A 179 -4.59 0.94 -15.89
N TYR A 180 -5.00 2.20 -15.97
CA TYR A 180 -6.32 2.64 -15.52
C TYR A 180 -7.44 1.92 -16.27
N ASP A 181 -7.41 1.93 -17.61
CA ASP A 181 -8.46 1.32 -18.44
C ASP A 181 -8.53 -0.20 -18.22
N ARG A 182 -7.38 -0.88 -18.21
CA ARG A 182 -7.26 -2.32 -17.93
C ARG A 182 -7.81 -2.69 -16.56
N HIS A 183 -7.48 -1.93 -15.52
CA HIS A 183 -7.93 -2.21 -14.15
C HIS A 183 -9.45 -2.23 -14.05
N HIS A 184 -10.11 -1.20 -14.59
CA HIS A 184 -11.57 -1.11 -14.57
C HIS A 184 -12.22 -2.17 -15.46
N ARG A 185 -11.64 -2.46 -16.64
CA ARG A 185 -12.13 -3.49 -17.56
C ARG A 185 -12.10 -4.87 -16.92
N VAL A 186 -10.95 -5.28 -16.38
CA VAL A 186 -10.77 -6.62 -15.80
C VAL A 186 -11.72 -6.86 -14.62
N ILE A 187 -11.88 -5.89 -13.72
CA ILE A 187 -12.82 -6.04 -12.59
C ILE A 187 -14.27 -6.24 -13.07
N ARG A 188 -14.70 -5.47 -14.08
CA ARG A 188 -16.06 -5.61 -14.65
C ARG A 188 -16.26 -6.96 -15.32
N GLU A 189 -15.24 -7.48 -15.99
CA GLU A 189 -15.31 -8.76 -16.72
C GLU A 189 -15.29 -9.96 -15.78
N MET A 190 -14.59 -9.87 -14.64
CA MET A 190 -14.45 -10.97 -13.69
C MET A 190 -15.68 -11.17 -12.79
N LEU A 191 -16.51 -10.15 -12.61
CA LEU A 191 -17.58 -10.18 -11.61
C LEU A 191 -18.95 -10.49 -12.23
N PRO A 192 -19.75 -11.37 -11.61
CA PRO A 192 -21.12 -11.59 -12.01
C PRO A 192 -21.99 -10.35 -11.72
N LYS A 193 -23.13 -10.28 -12.39
CA LYS A 193 -24.13 -9.22 -12.17
C LYS A 193 -24.54 -9.17 -10.69
N GLY A 194 -24.53 -7.98 -10.10
CA GLY A 194 -24.94 -7.75 -8.72
C GLY A 194 -23.85 -7.90 -7.66
N GLN A 195 -22.63 -8.31 -8.01
CA GLN A 195 -21.47 -8.33 -7.09
C GLN A 195 -20.58 -7.09 -7.18
N LEU A 196 -20.88 -6.15 -8.08
CA LEU A 196 -20.10 -4.94 -8.31
C LEU A 196 -20.95 -3.68 -8.08
N LEU A 197 -20.46 -2.79 -7.22
CA LEU A 197 -20.89 -1.40 -7.13
C LEU A 197 -19.80 -0.50 -7.71
N GLU A 198 -20.15 0.28 -8.73
CA GLU A 198 -19.33 1.41 -9.15
C GLU A 198 -19.73 2.65 -8.35
N TYR A 199 -18.75 3.24 -7.65
CA TYR A 199 -18.99 4.36 -6.74
C TYR A 199 -18.15 5.57 -7.16
N ARG A 200 -18.76 6.75 -7.19
CA ARG A 200 -18.08 8.03 -7.35
C ARG A 200 -18.17 8.84 -6.05
N MET A 201 -17.04 9.38 -5.62
CA MET A 201 -16.98 10.24 -4.45
C MET A 201 -17.98 11.40 -4.58
N GLY A 202 -18.76 11.64 -3.51
CA GLY A 202 -19.84 12.62 -3.50
C GLY A 202 -21.26 12.02 -3.60
N GLN A 203 -21.39 10.72 -3.91
CA GLN A 203 -22.70 10.03 -3.92
C GLN A 203 -23.27 9.75 -2.51
N GLY A 204 -22.49 9.97 -1.45
CA GLY A 204 -22.94 9.77 -0.06
C GLY A 204 -23.16 8.30 0.30
N TRP A 205 -24.03 8.05 1.27
CA TRP A 205 -24.27 6.72 1.85
C TRP A 205 -25.16 5.80 1.00
N GLY A 206 -26.13 6.37 0.28
CA GLY A 206 -27.23 5.63 -0.35
C GLY A 206 -26.78 4.40 -1.14
N PRO A 207 -25.95 4.57 -2.20
CA PRO A 207 -25.55 3.45 -3.05
C PRO A 207 -24.77 2.35 -2.32
N ILE A 208 -23.90 2.73 -1.36
CA ILE A 208 -23.11 1.76 -0.60
C ILE A 208 -23.99 0.99 0.39
N CYS A 209 -24.88 1.70 1.09
CA CYS A 209 -25.78 1.09 2.07
C CYS A 209 -26.76 0.13 1.41
N GLU A 210 -27.36 0.52 0.27
CA GLU A 210 -28.20 -0.35 -0.54
C GLU A 210 -27.42 -1.58 -1.03
N PHE A 211 -26.24 -1.37 -1.63
CA PHE A 211 -25.43 -2.46 -2.15
C PHE A 211 -24.97 -3.43 -1.08
N LEU A 212 -24.62 -2.95 0.12
CA LEU A 212 -24.12 -3.77 1.22
C LEU A 212 -25.23 -4.30 2.15
N ASP A 213 -26.49 -3.95 1.90
CA ASP A 213 -27.64 -4.25 2.76
C ASP A 213 -27.40 -3.78 4.21
N LYS A 214 -27.17 -2.47 4.35
CA LYS A 214 -26.89 -1.80 5.63
C LYS A 214 -27.79 -0.60 5.84
N PRO A 215 -28.17 -0.27 7.08
CA PRO A 215 -28.87 0.97 7.36
C PRO A 215 -27.96 2.17 7.09
N VAL A 216 -28.56 3.26 6.58
CA VAL A 216 -27.85 4.53 6.39
C VAL A 216 -27.50 5.11 7.77
N PRO A 217 -26.22 5.40 8.07
CA PRO A 217 -25.83 5.99 9.35
C PRO A 217 -26.33 7.42 9.52
N GLU A 218 -26.64 7.84 10.76
CA GLU A 218 -26.99 9.22 11.13
C GLU A 218 -25.74 10.13 11.24
N LYS A 219 -24.88 10.11 10.23
CA LYS A 219 -23.73 11.02 10.13
C LYS A 219 -23.34 11.26 8.68
N GLU A 220 -22.56 12.31 8.44
CA GLU A 220 -22.07 12.62 7.09
C GLU A 220 -21.14 11.52 6.56
N PHE A 221 -21.12 11.38 5.23
CA PHE A 221 -20.19 10.47 4.58
C PHE A 221 -18.75 10.97 4.81
N PRO A 222 -17.82 10.10 5.24
CA PRO A 222 -16.49 10.55 5.62
C PRO A 222 -15.71 11.15 4.45
N TRP A 223 -14.97 12.22 4.73
CA TRP A 223 -14.08 12.87 3.76
C TRP A 223 -12.66 12.96 4.32
N VAL A 224 -11.84 11.93 4.03
CA VAL A 224 -10.48 11.83 4.54
C VAL A 224 -9.50 12.53 3.60
N ASN A 225 -8.71 13.47 4.13
CA ASN A 225 -7.62 14.09 3.38
C ASN A 225 -6.39 13.16 3.33
N GLU A 226 -6.52 12.12 2.51
CA GLU A 226 -5.50 11.07 2.35
C GLU A 226 -4.14 11.62 1.91
N ALA A 227 -4.12 12.72 1.13
CA ALA A 227 -2.88 13.34 0.68
C ALA A 227 -2.08 13.96 1.83
N ALA A 228 -2.76 14.68 2.73
CA ALA A 228 -2.12 15.28 3.89
C ALA A 228 -1.63 14.21 4.87
N GLU A 229 -2.44 13.19 5.11
CA GLU A 229 -2.09 12.11 6.03
C GLU A 229 -0.92 11.26 5.54
N LEU A 230 -0.92 10.91 4.24
CA LEU A 230 0.21 10.19 3.63
C LEU A 230 1.52 10.97 3.78
N ARG A 231 1.51 12.28 3.49
CA ARG A 231 2.70 13.13 3.64
C ARG A 231 3.19 13.19 5.10
N ARG A 232 2.26 13.25 6.06
CA ARG A 232 2.56 13.28 7.49
C ARG A 232 3.26 11.99 7.92
N ILE A 233 2.67 10.84 7.60
CA ILE A 233 3.21 9.53 7.97
C ILE A 233 4.57 9.28 7.32
N ILE A 234 4.73 9.55 6.01
CA ILE A 234 6.02 9.39 5.32
C ILE A 234 7.10 10.25 5.98
N LYS A 235 6.80 11.51 6.34
CA LYS A 235 7.75 12.40 6.99
C LYS A 235 8.18 11.87 8.36
N GLU A 236 7.24 11.38 9.16
CA GLU A 236 7.49 10.80 10.47
C GLU A 236 8.34 9.54 10.36
N LYS A 237 8.01 8.64 9.42
CA LYS A 237 8.79 7.44 9.11
C LYS A 237 10.22 7.77 8.75
N VAL A 238 10.44 8.64 7.75
CA VAL A 238 11.80 9.00 7.29
C VAL A 238 12.61 9.61 8.44
N LYS A 239 12.01 10.47 9.26
CA LYS A 239 12.67 11.04 10.43
C LYS A 239 13.08 9.96 11.43
N SER A 240 12.18 9.02 11.72
CA SER A 240 12.43 7.89 12.63
C SER A 240 13.55 6.98 12.11
N ASP A 241 13.51 6.63 10.82
CA ASP A 241 14.50 5.77 10.18
C ASP A 241 15.90 6.42 10.19
N ILE A 242 16.00 7.72 9.89
CA ILE A 242 17.28 8.46 9.97
C ILE A 242 17.84 8.45 11.39
N ALA A 243 16.99 8.69 12.40
CA ALA A 243 17.42 8.65 13.79
C ALA A 243 17.92 7.25 14.19
N ALA A 244 17.20 6.20 13.80
CA ALA A 244 17.60 4.81 14.05
C ALA A 244 18.92 4.46 13.35
N ALA A 245 19.10 4.86 12.09
CA ALA A 245 20.33 4.60 11.34
C ALA A 245 21.53 5.36 11.94
N SER A 246 21.31 6.58 12.44
CA SER A 246 22.36 7.35 13.12
C SER A 246 22.86 6.61 14.37
N MET A 247 21.96 5.98 15.13
CA MET A 247 22.34 5.15 16.29
C MET A 247 23.16 3.91 15.91
N VAL A 248 22.99 3.38 14.70
CA VAL A 248 23.80 2.26 14.17
C VAL A 248 25.16 2.75 13.69
N VAL A 249 25.24 3.88 13.00
CA VAL A 249 26.47 4.37 12.35
C VAL A 249 27.43 5.08 13.30
N MET A 250 26.92 5.88 14.26
CA MET A 250 27.75 6.70 15.15
C MET A 250 28.83 5.92 15.94
N PRO A 251 28.54 4.73 16.51
CA PRO A 251 29.57 3.95 17.21
C PRO A 251 30.74 3.55 16.31
N TRP A 252 30.47 3.17 15.05
CA TRP A 252 31.49 2.80 14.08
C TRP A 252 32.30 4.01 13.62
N ALA A 253 31.65 5.14 13.36
CA ALA A 253 32.32 6.38 13.03
C ALA A 253 33.27 6.82 14.16
N GLY A 254 32.81 6.72 15.42
CA GLY A 254 33.64 6.97 16.60
C GLY A 254 34.83 6.00 16.70
N ALA A 255 34.63 4.71 16.46
CA ALA A 255 35.69 3.72 16.45
C ALA A 255 36.74 3.99 15.36
N VAL A 256 36.33 4.31 14.14
CA VAL A 256 37.23 4.66 13.03
C VAL A 256 38.01 5.93 13.34
N ALA A 257 37.35 6.97 13.88
CA ALA A 257 38.02 8.20 14.28
C ALA A 257 39.06 7.96 15.39
N ALA A 258 38.73 7.15 16.39
CA ALA A 258 39.65 6.78 17.47
C ALA A 258 40.87 6.00 16.95
N LEU A 259 40.66 5.03 16.04
CA LEU A 259 41.73 4.28 15.39
C LEU A 259 42.63 5.19 14.53
N GLY A 260 42.04 6.10 13.76
CA GLY A 260 42.78 7.07 12.96
C GLY A 260 43.61 8.02 13.82
N ALA A 261 43.05 8.52 14.93
CA ALA A 261 43.77 9.35 15.89
C ALA A 261 44.91 8.58 16.56
N GLY A 262 44.67 7.32 16.96
CA GLY A 262 45.69 6.44 17.53
C GLY A 262 46.84 6.17 16.55
N TYR A 263 46.52 5.85 15.29
CA TYR A 263 47.50 5.66 14.23
C TYR A 263 48.34 6.93 13.99
N TRP A 264 47.69 8.08 13.89
CA TRP A 264 48.38 9.36 13.72
C TRP A 264 49.32 9.69 14.88
N MET A 265 48.88 9.45 16.13
CA MET A 265 49.73 9.65 17.31
C MET A 265 50.93 8.70 17.36
N MET A 266 50.79 7.47 16.87
CA MET A 266 51.91 6.53 16.78
C MET A 266 52.92 6.90 15.71
N TYR A 267 52.48 7.46 14.58
CA TYR A 267 53.35 7.79 13.44
C TYR A 267 54.04 9.17 13.57
N LYS A 268 53.56 10.02 14.48
CA LYS A 268 54.17 11.33 14.79
C LYS A 268 55.20 11.28 15.93
N ARG A 269 55.42 10.12 16.53
CA ARG A 269 56.51 9.85 17.49
C ARG A 269 57.71 9.28 16.75
#